data_AF-A0AAW2C6X1-F1
#
_entry.id   AF-A0AAW2C6X1-F1
#
_cell.length_a   1.000
_cell.length_b   1.000
_cell.length_c   1.000
_cell.angle_alpha   90.00
_cell.angle_beta   90.00
_cell.angle_gamma   90.00
#
_symmetry.space_group_name_H-M   'P 1'
#
loop_
_entity.id
_entity.type
_entity.pdbx_description
1 polymer ?
#
loop_
_entity_poly.entity_id
_entity_poly.type
_entity_poly.pdbx_seq_one_letter_code
_entity_poly.pdbx_strand_id
1 'polypeptide(L)'
;MWKQRSRNAWLKEGDSNSRFFHCRANQRNRRNFIAGLEDSDGEWREDEGRIGSIIENYFRDIYTTSNPSAKEVGGLGFKEIEKFNDALLAKQVWRLINNTDSLCHRVFKARFFPDCSILDAKDSSSGSYAWKSIIVARDVIRKCMVWCIGTGEAVRIKEDRWLHGGANRSVISPLPSMAPNVNVSSLIDSDRIAWRTEVVQQLFLPHEVEIILGILLSARRPDDRIIWARTPSGTFTTSSAYKMLVSYDISNNAGSSNPDSQKKFWNSIWQLRVPNKIRHFVWRLCNNALPTLVNLHRRHIVPSPSCAQCHNFPEDSLHAVCICSKAGSYLQEFLQAQTKELVPPRPPPLQQWRPPDPHCLKINFDAAVFRRSSLAGIGVVVRNCVVEDLEALACLKAAQFALELGITRVVFEGDSAVVINALLQGAGAFASFGNILDDIRVLSTAFQLVDFTFVSRCCNSVADTLAKNAKIFVGAQVWLHDVPADIAPLVLRDVH
;
A
#
# COMPACT_ATOMS: atom_id res chain seq x y z
N MET A 1 21.58 33.36 -35.53
CA MET A 1 20.92 32.07 -35.92
C MET A 1 21.88 31.03 -36.54
N TRP A 2 22.52 31.26 -37.69
CA TRP A 2 23.31 30.20 -38.37
C TRP A 2 24.53 29.69 -37.57
N LYS A 3 25.10 30.53 -36.69
CA LYS A 3 26.11 30.12 -35.69
C LYS A 3 25.67 28.91 -34.86
N GLN A 4 24.44 28.89 -34.33
CA GLN A 4 23.88 27.74 -33.61
C GLN A 4 23.75 26.51 -34.52
N ARG A 5 23.22 26.67 -35.75
CA ARG A 5 23.12 25.57 -36.73
C ARG A 5 24.47 24.93 -37.08
N SER A 6 25.57 25.68 -37.01
CA SER A 6 26.93 25.16 -37.24
C SER A 6 27.47 24.27 -36.11
N ARG A 7 26.95 24.40 -34.88
CA ARG A 7 27.40 23.73 -33.64
C ARG A 7 28.89 23.93 -33.25
N ASN A 8 29.61 24.88 -33.84
CA ASN A 8 30.97 25.26 -33.41
C ASN A 8 30.93 26.26 -32.24
N ALA A 9 31.13 25.79 -31.01
CA ALA A 9 31.03 26.61 -29.79
C ALA A 9 32.30 27.42 -29.43
N TRP A 10 33.44 27.14 -30.07
CA TRP A 10 34.77 27.67 -29.68
C TRP A 10 35.21 28.94 -30.43
N LEU A 11 34.45 29.40 -31.43
CA LEU A 11 34.80 30.57 -32.23
C LEU A 11 34.29 31.87 -31.58
N LYS A 12 35.20 32.81 -31.27
CA LYS A 12 34.92 34.00 -30.44
C LYS A 12 34.28 35.20 -31.17
N GLU A 13 34.13 35.19 -32.49
CA GLU A 13 33.31 36.22 -33.17
C GLU A 13 31.84 36.11 -32.73
N GLY A 14 31.12 37.24 -32.67
CA GLY A 14 29.79 37.38 -32.05
C GLY A 14 28.64 36.69 -32.79
N ASP A 15 27.54 37.40 -33.07
CA ASP A 15 26.43 36.91 -33.91
C ASP A 15 26.63 37.17 -35.41
N SER A 16 27.84 37.64 -35.79
CA SER A 16 28.26 37.92 -37.16
C SER A 16 27.99 36.72 -38.08
N ASN A 17 27.04 36.89 -39.01
CA ASN A 17 26.45 35.81 -39.79
C ASN A 17 27.33 35.40 -41.00
N SER A 18 28.60 35.10 -40.75
CA SER A 18 29.66 35.00 -41.76
C SER A 18 29.48 33.83 -42.74
N ARG A 19 30.12 33.97 -43.92
CA ARG A 19 30.15 32.94 -44.99
C ARG A 19 30.64 31.58 -44.48
N PHE A 20 31.55 31.56 -43.50
CA PHE A 20 32.01 30.35 -42.83
C PHE A 20 30.87 29.58 -42.13
N PHE A 21 30.03 30.26 -41.35
CA PHE A 21 28.91 29.61 -40.66
C PHE A 21 27.87 29.08 -41.66
N HIS A 22 27.60 29.79 -42.75
CA HIS A 22 26.74 29.32 -43.85
C HIS A 22 27.31 28.06 -44.52
N CYS A 23 28.57 28.09 -44.97
CA CYS A 23 29.21 26.92 -45.59
C CYS A 23 29.26 25.72 -44.65
N ARG A 24 29.57 25.93 -43.35
CA ARG A 24 29.61 24.86 -42.34
C ARG A 24 28.23 24.29 -42.04
N ALA A 25 27.21 25.13 -41.94
CA ALA A 25 25.82 24.69 -41.76
C ALA A 25 25.31 23.93 -42.98
N ASN A 26 25.58 24.40 -44.21
CA ASN A 26 25.17 23.72 -45.43
C ASN A 26 25.90 22.38 -45.65
N GLN A 27 27.19 22.30 -45.34
CA GLN A 27 27.94 21.03 -45.34
C GLN A 27 27.36 20.06 -44.30
N ARG A 28 27.02 20.54 -43.10
CA ARG A 28 26.36 19.76 -42.05
C ARG A 28 24.94 19.34 -42.45
N ASN A 29 24.20 20.16 -43.20
CA ASN A 29 22.88 19.83 -43.71
C ASN A 29 22.99 18.69 -44.72
N ARG A 30 23.82 18.84 -45.76
CA ARG A 30 24.07 17.80 -46.77
C ARG A 30 24.52 16.46 -46.18
N ARG A 31 25.35 16.47 -45.13
CA ARG A 31 25.83 15.22 -44.48
C ARG A 31 24.79 14.54 -43.58
N ASN A 32 23.80 15.27 -43.08
CA ASN A 32 22.75 14.73 -42.19
C ASN A 32 21.36 14.75 -42.84
N PHE A 33 21.28 14.97 -44.15
CA PHE A 33 20.03 14.96 -44.89
C PHE A 33 19.60 13.51 -45.10
N ILE A 34 18.44 13.15 -44.55
CA ILE A 34 17.82 11.84 -44.74
C ILE A 34 17.02 11.95 -46.05
N ALA A 35 17.57 11.41 -47.13
CA ALA A 35 16.92 11.46 -48.45
C ALA A 35 15.67 10.56 -48.53
N GLY A 36 15.66 9.49 -47.75
CA GLY A 36 14.51 8.61 -47.56
C GLY A 36 14.74 7.64 -46.41
N LEU A 37 13.69 6.89 -46.09
CA LEU A 37 13.73 5.71 -45.21
C LEU A 37 12.86 4.61 -45.79
N GLU A 38 13.27 3.36 -45.58
CA GLU A 38 12.46 2.17 -45.82
C GLU A 38 11.41 2.04 -44.70
N ASP A 39 10.15 1.73 -45.06
CA ASP A 39 9.07 1.51 -44.10
C ASP A 39 8.93 0.03 -43.67
N SER A 40 7.92 -0.28 -42.87
CA SER A 40 7.69 -1.65 -42.34
C SER A 40 7.39 -2.69 -43.42
N ASP A 41 7.00 -2.25 -44.60
CA ASP A 41 6.54 -3.10 -45.70
C ASP A 41 7.66 -3.31 -46.75
N GLY A 42 8.86 -2.77 -46.49
CA GLY A 42 10.04 -2.86 -47.36
C GLY A 42 10.11 -1.75 -48.42
N GLU A 43 9.30 -0.69 -48.30
CA GLU A 43 9.17 0.33 -49.34
C GLU A 43 9.92 1.61 -48.99
N TRP A 44 10.71 2.11 -49.94
CA TRP A 44 11.49 3.35 -49.77
C TRP A 44 10.60 4.61 -49.88
N ARG A 45 10.65 5.49 -48.87
CA ARG A 45 9.86 6.73 -48.77
C ARG A 45 10.75 7.96 -48.64
N GLU A 46 10.58 8.91 -49.56
CA GLU A 46 11.36 10.17 -49.63
C GLU A 46 10.57 11.42 -49.20
N ASP A 47 9.28 11.27 -48.89
CA ASP A 47 8.42 12.35 -48.38
C ASP A 47 8.72 12.69 -46.91
N GLU A 48 8.94 13.97 -46.60
CA GLU A 48 9.35 14.43 -45.25
C GLU A 48 8.30 14.10 -44.17
N GLY A 49 7.00 14.12 -44.51
CA GLY A 49 5.91 13.75 -43.60
C GLY A 49 5.87 12.25 -43.31
N ARG A 50 6.06 11.41 -44.34
CA ARG A 50 6.18 9.94 -44.19
C ARG A 50 7.46 9.54 -43.47
N ILE A 51 8.61 10.14 -43.79
CA ILE A 51 9.87 9.94 -43.05
C ILE A 51 9.68 10.26 -41.57
N GLY A 52 9.05 11.40 -41.25
CA GLY A 52 8.68 11.76 -39.87
C GLY A 52 7.78 10.72 -39.21
N SER A 53 6.77 10.23 -39.92
CA SER A 53 5.84 9.20 -39.42
C SER A 53 6.50 7.84 -39.19
N ILE A 54 7.42 7.42 -40.06
CA ILE A 54 8.22 6.18 -39.92
C ILE A 54 9.10 6.28 -38.67
N ILE A 55 9.82 7.40 -38.51
CA ILE A 55 10.66 7.66 -37.33
C ILE A 55 9.83 7.68 -36.05
N GLU A 56 8.68 8.36 -36.06
CA GLU A 56 7.81 8.45 -34.89
C GLU A 56 7.23 7.08 -34.53
N ASN A 57 6.66 6.33 -35.47
CA ASN A 57 6.09 5.00 -35.21
C ASN A 57 7.17 4.00 -34.75
N TYR A 58 8.36 4.00 -35.38
CA TYR A 58 9.49 3.16 -34.97
C TYR A 58 9.90 3.40 -33.52
N PHE A 59 10.09 4.67 -33.12
CA PHE A 59 10.44 4.99 -31.73
C PHE A 59 9.25 4.86 -30.77
N ARG A 60 8.02 5.02 -31.25
CA ARG A 60 6.80 4.76 -30.48
C ARG A 60 6.74 3.27 -30.13
N ASP A 61 6.88 2.35 -31.07
CA ASP A 61 6.80 0.91 -30.79
C ASP A 61 7.95 0.41 -29.90
N ILE A 62 9.15 0.97 -30.07
CA ILE A 62 10.34 0.58 -29.28
C ILE A 62 10.31 1.13 -27.85
N TYR A 63 9.68 2.29 -27.60
CA TYR A 63 9.62 2.91 -26.27
C TYR A 63 8.25 2.86 -25.58
N THR A 64 7.17 2.53 -26.28
CA THR A 64 5.83 2.33 -25.70
C THR A 64 5.73 0.95 -25.08
N THR A 65 6.36 0.77 -23.93
CA THR A 65 6.05 -0.37 -23.05
C THR A 65 4.64 -0.15 -22.47
N SER A 66 3.62 -0.64 -23.18
CA SER A 66 2.18 -0.44 -22.89
C SER A 66 1.69 -1.01 -21.55
N ASN A 67 2.59 -1.59 -20.75
CA ASN A 67 2.40 -1.83 -19.32
C ASN A 67 3.75 -1.66 -18.60
N PRO A 68 4.03 -0.51 -17.94
CA PRO A 68 5.26 -0.32 -17.17
C PRO A 68 5.21 -1.16 -15.88
N SER A 69 5.85 -2.33 -15.92
CA SER A 69 5.76 -3.31 -14.84
C SER A 69 6.39 -2.82 -13.52
N ALA A 70 5.85 -3.32 -12.40
CA ALA A 70 6.33 -2.95 -11.07
C ALA A 70 7.70 -3.57 -10.77
N LYS A 71 8.48 -2.93 -9.89
CA LYS A 71 9.82 -3.43 -9.49
C LYS A 71 9.82 -4.86 -8.96
N GLU A 72 8.78 -5.22 -8.22
CA GLU A 72 8.57 -6.58 -7.69
C GLU A 72 8.35 -7.63 -8.79
N VAL A 73 7.94 -7.27 -10.00
CA VAL A 73 7.79 -8.18 -11.15
C VAL A 73 8.78 -7.86 -12.28
N GLY A 74 9.93 -7.29 -11.93
CA GLY A 74 11.04 -7.11 -12.86
C GLY A 74 10.97 -5.89 -13.78
N GLY A 75 10.08 -4.94 -13.52
CA GLY A 75 10.08 -3.65 -14.21
C GLY A 75 10.96 -2.58 -13.55
N LEU A 76 11.10 -1.45 -14.22
CA LEU A 76 11.87 -0.30 -13.71
C LEU A 76 11.12 0.50 -12.63
N GLY A 77 9.83 0.24 -12.40
CA GLY A 77 9.01 0.98 -11.44
C GLY A 77 8.65 2.39 -11.88
N PHE A 78 8.67 2.66 -13.18
CA PHE A 78 7.90 3.77 -13.73
C PHE A 78 6.42 3.58 -13.40
N LYS A 79 5.69 4.69 -13.30
CA LYS A 79 4.24 4.64 -13.12
C LYS A 79 3.56 4.83 -14.46
N GLU A 80 2.54 4.03 -14.70
CA GLU A 80 1.57 4.28 -15.77
C GLU A 80 0.85 5.60 -15.46
N ILE A 81 0.95 6.58 -16.36
CA ILE A 81 0.58 7.96 -16.06
C ILE A 81 -0.93 8.13 -15.90
N GLU A 82 -1.73 7.35 -16.64
CA GLU A 82 -3.19 7.35 -16.60
C GLU A 82 -3.71 6.82 -15.25
N LYS A 83 -3.36 5.58 -14.88
CA LYS A 83 -3.66 5.02 -13.55
C LYS A 83 -3.13 5.88 -12.38
N PHE A 84 -2.03 6.60 -12.58
CA PHE A 84 -1.53 7.53 -11.55
C PHE A 84 -2.35 8.83 -11.47
N ASN A 85 -2.83 9.35 -12.60
CA ASN A 85 -3.77 10.47 -12.67
C ASN A 85 -5.13 10.10 -12.05
N ASP A 86 -5.67 8.92 -12.35
CA ASP A 86 -6.89 8.40 -11.72
C ASP A 86 -6.76 8.33 -10.20
N ALA A 87 -5.62 7.84 -9.70
CA ALA A 87 -5.33 7.80 -8.27
C ALA A 87 -5.10 9.19 -7.62
N LEU A 88 -4.86 10.25 -8.42
CA LEU A 88 -4.79 11.65 -7.98
C LEU A 88 -6.17 12.33 -8.02
N LEU A 89 -6.99 12.03 -9.01
CA LEU A 89 -8.38 12.49 -9.13
C LEU A 89 -9.26 11.85 -8.04
N ALA A 90 -9.10 10.55 -7.80
CA ALA A 90 -9.76 9.83 -6.71
C ALA A 90 -9.41 10.42 -5.33
N LYS A 91 -8.20 10.97 -5.16
CA LYS A 91 -7.84 11.71 -3.93
C LYS A 91 -8.69 12.98 -3.74
N GLN A 92 -9.16 13.60 -4.83
CA GLN A 92 -10.08 14.74 -4.72
C GLN A 92 -11.50 14.27 -4.38
N VAL A 93 -11.97 13.16 -4.95
CA VAL A 93 -13.24 12.54 -4.53
C VAL A 93 -13.20 12.20 -3.04
N TRP A 94 -12.12 11.59 -2.54
CA TRP A 94 -11.95 11.30 -1.11
C TRP A 94 -12.04 12.55 -0.22
N ARG A 95 -11.51 13.69 -0.69
CA ARG A 95 -11.65 14.98 -0.01
C ARG A 95 -13.07 15.54 -0.09
N LEU A 96 -13.76 15.38 -1.22
CA LEU A 96 -15.16 15.78 -1.36
C LEU A 96 -16.11 14.95 -0.48
N ILE A 97 -15.73 13.72 -0.10
CA ILE A 97 -16.44 12.93 0.92
C ILE A 97 -16.09 13.45 2.33
N ASN A 98 -14.81 13.53 2.69
CA ASN A 98 -14.38 13.61 4.10
C ASN A 98 -13.96 15.02 4.59
N ASN A 99 -13.98 16.05 3.74
CA ASN A 99 -13.57 17.42 4.10
C ASN A 99 -14.70 18.43 3.78
N THR A 100 -15.88 18.21 4.36
CA THR A 100 -17.14 18.94 4.15
C THR A 100 -17.02 20.46 4.37
N ASP A 101 -16.30 20.89 5.41
CA ASP A 101 -16.14 22.31 5.76
C ASP A 101 -15.32 23.10 4.73
N SER A 102 -14.52 22.39 3.92
CA SER A 102 -13.61 23.01 2.97
C SER A 102 -14.37 23.84 1.93
N LEU A 103 -13.79 24.98 1.54
CA LEU A 103 -14.34 25.81 0.46
C LEU A 103 -14.50 25.00 -0.84
N CYS A 104 -13.60 24.05 -1.08
CA CYS A 104 -13.68 23.12 -2.20
C CYS A 104 -14.98 22.28 -2.14
N HIS A 105 -15.25 21.59 -1.02
CA HIS A 105 -16.49 20.83 -0.87
C HIS A 105 -17.72 21.74 -1.01
N ARG A 106 -17.76 22.87 -0.30
CA ARG A 106 -18.92 23.77 -0.34
C ARG A 106 -19.24 24.31 -1.74
N VAL A 107 -18.22 24.71 -2.51
CA VAL A 107 -18.39 25.15 -3.91
C VAL A 107 -18.81 24.00 -4.83
N PHE A 108 -18.18 22.83 -4.71
CA PHE A 108 -18.51 21.69 -5.57
C PHE A 108 -19.89 21.10 -5.25
N LYS A 109 -20.28 21.01 -3.97
CA LYS A 109 -21.59 20.54 -3.55
C LYS A 109 -22.68 21.47 -4.07
N ALA A 110 -22.62 22.76 -3.75
CA ALA A 110 -23.62 23.74 -4.18
C ALA A 110 -23.80 23.84 -5.71
N ARG A 111 -22.75 23.52 -6.50
CA ARG A 111 -22.79 23.59 -7.97
C ARG A 111 -23.16 22.28 -8.67
N PHE A 112 -22.74 21.13 -8.14
CA PHE A 112 -22.76 19.86 -8.88
C PHE A 112 -23.47 18.69 -8.16
N PHE A 113 -23.70 18.78 -6.84
CA PHE A 113 -24.41 17.74 -6.08
C PHE A 113 -25.16 18.31 -4.85
N PRO A 114 -25.98 19.38 -5.01
CA PRO A 114 -26.56 20.11 -3.87
C PRO A 114 -27.36 19.20 -2.93
N ASP A 115 -28.25 18.39 -3.51
CA ASP A 115 -29.24 17.60 -2.77
C ASP A 115 -28.79 16.14 -2.49
N CYS A 116 -27.52 15.80 -2.75
CA CYS A 116 -27.02 14.43 -2.60
C CYS A 116 -25.55 14.36 -2.15
N SER A 117 -24.96 13.17 -2.20
CA SER A 117 -23.52 12.97 -1.98
C SER A 117 -22.75 12.98 -3.29
N ILE A 118 -21.42 13.18 -3.23
CA ILE A 118 -20.54 12.96 -4.38
C ILE A 118 -20.58 11.51 -4.88
N LEU A 119 -20.97 10.53 -4.06
CA LEU A 119 -21.15 9.15 -4.49
C LEU A 119 -22.40 8.96 -5.37
N ASP A 120 -23.46 9.74 -5.16
CA ASP A 120 -24.74 9.62 -5.87
C ASP A 120 -24.89 10.62 -7.04
N ALA A 121 -24.05 11.65 -7.06
CA ALA A 121 -24.01 12.69 -8.08
C ALA A 121 -24.05 12.12 -9.51
N LYS A 122 -24.99 12.58 -10.34
CA LYS A 122 -25.08 12.18 -11.75
C LYS A 122 -24.12 13.02 -12.59
N ASP A 123 -23.66 12.50 -13.73
CA ASP A 123 -22.99 13.36 -14.70
C ASP A 123 -24.01 14.35 -15.29
N SER A 124 -23.53 15.54 -15.64
CA SER A 124 -24.31 16.58 -16.29
C SER A 124 -23.69 16.90 -17.65
N SER A 125 -24.53 17.02 -18.68
CA SER A 125 -24.07 17.37 -20.04
C SER A 125 -23.29 18.70 -20.04
N SER A 126 -23.76 19.68 -19.28
CA SER A 126 -23.13 20.98 -19.00
C SER A 126 -21.96 20.95 -18.00
N GLY A 127 -21.62 19.78 -17.45
CA GLY A 127 -20.53 19.59 -16.51
C GLY A 127 -19.16 19.92 -17.11
N SER A 128 -18.37 20.70 -16.38
CA SER A 128 -16.98 21.05 -16.77
C SER A 128 -16.10 19.81 -16.91
N TYR A 129 -15.04 19.89 -17.72
CA TYR A 129 -14.10 18.78 -17.91
C TYR A 129 -13.56 18.23 -16.58
N ALA A 130 -13.15 19.12 -15.66
CA ALA A 130 -12.67 18.72 -14.33
C ALA A 130 -13.75 18.03 -13.48
N TRP A 131 -15.02 18.42 -13.58
CA TRP A 131 -16.13 17.72 -12.93
C TRP A 131 -16.32 16.30 -13.50
N LYS A 132 -16.26 16.16 -14.83
CA LYS A 132 -16.36 14.85 -15.49
C LYS A 132 -15.21 13.92 -15.10
N SER A 133 -13.97 14.43 -15.03
CA SER A 133 -12.83 13.68 -14.50
C SER A 133 -13.02 13.23 -13.04
N ILE A 134 -13.63 14.07 -12.18
CA ILE A 134 -13.96 13.73 -10.79
C ILE A 134 -15.06 12.65 -10.72
N ILE A 135 -16.08 12.74 -11.57
CA ILE A 135 -17.19 11.77 -11.65
C ILE A 135 -16.75 10.39 -12.14
N VAL A 136 -15.79 10.32 -13.07
CA VAL A 136 -15.15 9.05 -13.48
C VAL A 136 -14.27 8.51 -12.36
N ALA A 137 -13.41 9.36 -11.76
CA ALA A 137 -12.50 8.94 -10.70
C ALA A 137 -13.20 8.50 -9.40
N ARG A 138 -14.50 8.83 -9.22
CA ARG A 138 -15.35 8.29 -8.15
C ARG A 138 -15.43 6.77 -8.19
N ASP A 139 -15.42 6.15 -9.37
CA ASP A 139 -15.56 4.69 -9.45
C ASP A 139 -14.28 3.97 -8.96
N VAL A 140 -13.13 4.66 -8.96
CA VAL A 140 -11.90 4.22 -8.25
C VAL A 140 -12.11 4.18 -6.73
N ILE A 141 -12.90 5.10 -6.17
CA ILE A 141 -13.30 5.06 -4.75
C ILE A 141 -14.29 3.92 -4.51
N ARG A 142 -15.39 3.84 -5.27
CA ARG A 142 -16.41 2.76 -5.16
C ARG A 142 -15.80 1.36 -5.24
N LYS A 143 -14.76 1.15 -6.06
CA LYS A 143 -14.02 -0.12 -6.16
C LYS A 143 -13.47 -0.64 -4.83
N CYS A 144 -13.14 0.22 -3.85
CA CYS A 144 -12.45 -0.19 -2.62
C CYS A 144 -12.86 0.55 -1.32
N MET A 145 -13.83 1.47 -1.38
CA MET A 145 -14.50 2.00 -0.21
C MET A 145 -15.30 0.91 0.53
N VAL A 146 -15.38 1.05 1.85
CA VAL A 146 -16.23 0.24 2.75
C VAL A 146 -16.81 1.20 3.78
N TRP A 147 -18.02 0.93 4.28
CA TRP A 147 -18.60 1.65 5.42
C TRP A 147 -18.16 1.00 6.73
N CYS A 148 -17.61 1.80 7.64
CA CYS A 148 -17.47 1.48 9.06
C CYS A 148 -18.78 1.89 9.74
N ILE A 149 -19.49 0.91 10.31
CA ILE A 149 -20.82 1.10 10.91
C ILE A 149 -20.69 1.91 12.22
N GLY A 150 -21.50 2.96 12.31
CA GLY A 150 -21.76 3.76 13.50
C GLY A 150 -23.19 3.51 13.98
N THR A 151 -24.14 4.32 13.53
CA THR A 151 -25.60 4.11 13.75
C THR A 151 -26.20 3.06 12.82
N GLY A 152 -25.58 2.82 11.65
CA GLY A 152 -26.14 2.00 10.56
C GLY A 152 -27.28 2.66 9.79
N GLU A 153 -27.59 3.93 10.06
CA GLU A 153 -28.73 4.65 9.45
C GLU A 153 -28.45 5.14 8.03
N ALA A 154 -27.19 5.37 7.65
CA ALA A 154 -26.81 5.84 6.30
C ALA A 154 -26.40 4.71 5.34
N VAL A 155 -26.31 3.47 5.83
CA VAL A 155 -25.78 2.31 5.09
C VAL A 155 -26.92 1.36 4.73
N ARG A 156 -27.16 1.12 3.43
CA ARG A 156 -28.15 0.11 2.99
C ARG A 156 -27.56 -1.28 3.08
N ILE A 157 -28.36 -2.26 3.53
CA ILE A 157 -27.88 -3.62 3.79
C ILE A 157 -27.29 -4.28 2.53
N LYS A 158 -27.93 -4.10 1.37
CA LYS A 158 -27.65 -4.87 0.15
C LYS A 158 -26.85 -4.09 -0.90
N GLU A 159 -27.11 -2.79 -1.02
CA GLU A 159 -26.53 -1.93 -2.05
C GLU A 159 -25.13 -1.40 -1.67
N ASP A 160 -24.86 -1.24 -0.37
CA ASP A 160 -23.61 -0.70 0.13
C ASP A 160 -22.63 -1.79 0.60
N ARG A 161 -21.34 -1.43 0.65
CA ARG A 161 -20.25 -2.34 1.07
C ARG A 161 -19.86 -2.06 2.50
N TRP A 162 -20.22 -2.93 3.43
CA TRP A 162 -20.00 -2.74 4.87
C TRP A 162 -19.44 -3.98 5.58
N LEU A 163 -19.31 -5.11 4.87
CA LEU A 163 -18.71 -6.33 5.42
C LEU A 163 -17.17 -6.23 5.46
N HIS A 164 -16.59 -6.61 6.58
CA HIS A 164 -15.17 -6.49 6.87
C HIS A 164 -14.45 -7.83 6.73
N GLY A 165 -13.59 -7.94 5.72
CA GLY A 165 -12.89 -9.19 5.37
C GLY A 165 -13.16 -9.59 3.92
N GLY A 166 -12.70 -10.78 3.53
CA GLY A 166 -13.02 -11.39 2.23
C GLY A 166 -12.49 -10.68 0.97
N ALA A 167 -12.75 -11.31 -0.18
CA ALA A 167 -12.52 -10.73 -1.50
C ALA A 167 -13.73 -9.93 -2.01
N ASN A 168 -14.95 -10.32 -1.61
CA ASN A 168 -16.16 -9.52 -1.73
C ASN A 168 -16.52 -8.93 -0.36
N ARG A 169 -17.09 -7.72 -0.35
CA ARG A 169 -17.46 -6.93 0.84
C ARG A 169 -18.89 -6.38 0.78
N SER A 170 -19.65 -6.90 -0.18
CA SER A 170 -21.05 -6.61 -0.45
C SER A 170 -21.83 -7.88 -0.13
N VAL A 171 -23.00 -7.77 0.49
CA VAL A 171 -23.82 -8.91 0.92
C VAL A 171 -24.16 -9.79 -0.28
N ILE A 172 -23.85 -11.09 -0.20
CA ILE A 172 -24.20 -12.10 -1.21
C ILE A 172 -25.38 -13.00 -0.79
N SER A 173 -25.84 -12.89 0.46
CA SER A 173 -26.99 -13.64 0.94
C SER A 173 -28.24 -13.42 0.06
N PRO A 174 -29.02 -14.48 -0.24
CA PRO A 174 -30.29 -14.39 -0.93
C PRO A 174 -31.36 -13.87 0.03
N LEU A 175 -31.21 -12.60 0.44
CA LEU A 175 -32.16 -11.88 1.28
C LEU A 175 -33.58 -12.03 0.70
N PRO A 176 -34.63 -12.09 1.55
CA PRO A 176 -36.02 -12.05 1.11
C PRO A 176 -36.32 -10.83 0.22
N SER A 177 -37.56 -10.72 -0.26
CA SER A 177 -38.08 -9.50 -0.90
C SER A 177 -38.28 -8.34 0.10
N MET A 178 -37.22 -8.01 0.84
CA MET A 178 -37.05 -6.76 1.56
C MET A 178 -37.34 -5.60 0.60
N ALA A 179 -37.91 -4.50 1.11
CA ALA A 179 -37.96 -3.27 0.35
C ALA A 179 -36.53 -2.85 -0.05
N PRO A 180 -36.31 -2.30 -1.26
CA PRO A 180 -35.05 -1.61 -1.54
C PRO A 180 -34.91 -0.45 -0.54
N ASN A 181 -33.67 -0.21 -0.08
CA ASN A 181 -33.33 0.76 0.97
C ASN A 181 -33.71 0.38 2.42
N VAL A 182 -33.62 -0.91 2.81
CA VAL A 182 -33.51 -1.26 4.24
C VAL A 182 -32.06 -1.03 4.70
N ASN A 183 -31.89 -0.29 5.80
CA ASN A 183 -30.59 0.16 6.30
C ASN A 183 -30.10 -0.71 7.48
N VAL A 184 -28.78 -0.74 7.69
CA VAL A 184 -28.10 -1.60 8.67
C VAL A 184 -28.60 -1.38 10.10
N SER A 185 -29.10 -0.18 10.43
CA SER A 185 -29.76 0.13 11.70
C SER A 185 -30.94 -0.79 12.04
N SER A 186 -31.63 -1.39 11.05
CA SER A 186 -32.70 -2.37 11.33
C SER A 186 -32.19 -3.70 11.91
N LEU A 187 -30.89 -3.98 11.78
CA LEU A 187 -30.23 -5.15 12.36
C LEU A 187 -29.68 -4.86 13.75
N ILE A 188 -29.76 -3.62 14.23
CA ILE A 188 -29.20 -3.16 15.51
C ILE A 188 -30.32 -3.02 16.55
N ASP A 189 -30.07 -3.53 17.75
CA ASP A 189 -30.78 -3.15 18.97
C ASP A 189 -30.04 -1.94 19.55
N SER A 190 -30.61 -0.75 19.36
CA SER A 190 -30.00 0.50 19.80
C SER A 190 -29.88 0.59 21.32
N ASP A 191 -30.84 0.04 22.06
CA ASP A 191 -30.93 0.15 23.52
C ASP A 191 -29.94 -0.80 24.21
N ARG A 192 -29.68 -1.96 23.60
CA ARG A 192 -28.65 -2.90 24.04
C ARG A 192 -27.26 -2.65 23.44
N ILE A 193 -27.16 -1.78 22.43
CA ILE A 193 -25.93 -1.50 21.67
C ILE A 193 -25.36 -2.82 21.10
N ALA A 194 -26.25 -3.63 20.52
CA ALA A 194 -25.97 -5.00 20.09
C ALA A 194 -26.62 -5.31 18.74
N TRP A 195 -26.10 -6.30 18.02
CA TRP A 195 -26.78 -6.86 16.86
C TRP A 195 -27.99 -7.69 17.30
N ARG A 196 -29.07 -7.65 16.51
CA ARG A 196 -30.23 -8.54 16.63
C ARG A 196 -29.85 -9.93 16.11
N THR A 197 -29.10 -10.68 16.92
CA THR A 197 -28.45 -11.94 16.57
C THR A 197 -29.36 -12.91 15.81
N GLU A 198 -30.61 -13.04 16.23
CA GLU A 198 -31.62 -13.92 15.65
C GLU A 198 -32.01 -13.48 14.24
N VAL A 199 -32.16 -12.17 14.02
CA VAL A 199 -32.46 -11.56 12.71
C VAL A 199 -31.26 -11.70 11.77
N VAL A 200 -30.04 -11.49 12.28
CA VAL A 200 -28.81 -11.67 11.50
C VAL A 200 -28.64 -13.14 11.09
N GLN A 201 -28.85 -14.09 12.00
CA GLN A 201 -28.78 -15.52 11.72
C GLN A 201 -29.86 -16.02 10.74
N GLN A 202 -31.02 -15.37 10.67
CA GLN A 202 -32.10 -15.72 9.73
C GLN A 202 -31.92 -15.12 8.34
N LEU A 203 -31.30 -13.93 8.22
CA LEU A 203 -31.16 -13.21 6.95
C LEU A 203 -29.85 -13.48 6.21
N PHE A 204 -28.78 -13.86 6.91
CA PHE A 204 -27.43 -13.93 6.33
C PHE A 204 -26.83 -15.34 6.35
N LEU A 205 -26.00 -15.64 5.35
CA LEU A 205 -25.20 -16.86 5.27
C LEU A 205 -24.19 -16.92 6.44
N PRO A 206 -23.85 -18.10 6.98
CA PRO A 206 -23.04 -18.21 8.21
C PRO A 206 -21.73 -17.40 8.22
N HIS A 207 -21.00 -17.37 7.11
CA HIS A 207 -19.76 -16.58 7.00
C HIS A 207 -19.99 -15.06 6.99
N GLU A 208 -21.17 -14.59 6.58
CA GLU A 208 -21.56 -13.18 6.71
C GLU A 208 -22.06 -12.88 8.14
N VAL A 209 -22.78 -13.82 8.78
CA VAL A 209 -23.16 -13.74 10.21
C VAL A 209 -21.92 -13.57 11.10
N GLU A 210 -20.88 -14.39 10.91
CA GLU A 210 -19.61 -14.29 11.63
C GLU A 210 -18.95 -12.92 11.46
N ILE A 211 -19.00 -12.34 10.24
CA ILE A 211 -18.46 -11.01 9.97
C ILE A 211 -19.31 -9.91 10.62
N ILE A 212 -20.64 -9.96 10.49
CA ILE A 212 -21.57 -8.94 11.00
C ILE A 212 -21.50 -8.88 12.52
N LEU A 213 -21.62 -10.02 13.20
CA LEU A 213 -21.55 -10.09 14.66
C LEU A 213 -20.14 -9.72 15.20
N GLY A 214 -19.11 -9.80 14.37
CA GLY A 214 -17.76 -9.30 14.65
C GLY A 214 -17.56 -7.80 14.46
N ILE A 215 -18.52 -7.06 13.88
CA ILE A 215 -18.47 -5.59 13.80
C ILE A 215 -18.89 -5.02 15.15
N LEU A 216 -17.98 -4.30 15.80
CA LEU A 216 -18.20 -3.74 17.13
C LEU A 216 -18.94 -2.40 17.05
N LEU A 217 -20.09 -2.32 17.73
CA LEU A 217 -20.91 -1.12 17.83
C LEU A 217 -20.40 -0.22 18.97
N SER A 218 -20.36 1.09 18.74
CA SER A 218 -19.92 2.07 19.74
C SER A 218 -21.08 2.58 20.59
N ALA A 219 -20.86 2.65 21.91
CA ALA A 219 -21.85 3.17 22.85
C ALA A 219 -22.16 4.67 22.66
N ARG A 220 -21.26 5.42 22.01
CA ARG A 220 -21.50 6.84 21.65
C ARG A 220 -22.34 7.02 20.38
N ARG A 221 -22.74 5.94 19.69
CA ARG A 221 -23.55 5.94 18.46
C ARG A 221 -23.08 7.00 17.42
N PRO A 222 -21.79 7.01 17.01
CA PRO A 222 -21.28 7.98 16.03
C PRO A 222 -21.89 7.76 14.64
N ASP A 223 -21.78 8.74 13.75
CA ASP A 223 -22.21 8.62 12.35
C ASP A 223 -21.46 7.51 11.59
N ASP A 224 -22.14 6.89 10.62
CA ASP A 224 -21.53 5.95 9.68
C ASP A 224 -20.44 6.64 8.83
N ARG A 225 -19.25 6.03 8.74
CA ARG A 225 -18.08 6.66 8.09
C ARG A 225 -17.48 5.77 7.00
N ILE A 226 -17.07 6.39 5.88
CA ILE A 226 -16.45 5.68 4.76
C ILE A 226 -14.95 5.49 4.99
N ILE A 227 -14.48 4.25 4.86
CA ILE A 227 -13.08 3.84 5.06
C ILE A 227 -12.47 3.29 3.76
N TRP A 228 -11.17 3.54 3.57
CA TRP A 228 -10.39 3.04 2.43
C TRP A 228 -9.69 1.73 2.80
N ALA A 229 -10.41 0.61 2.68
CA ALA A 229 -9.94 -0.71 3.09
C ALA A 229 -8.93 -1.35 2.08
N ARG A 230 -7.95 -0.56 1.63
CA ARG A 230 -6.65 -0.95 1.03
C ARG A 230 -5.45 -0.45 1.87
N THR A 231 -5.72 0.07 3.06
CA THR A 231 -4.75 0.57 4.06
C THR A 231 -5.26 0.22 5.47
N PRO A 232 -4.42 -0.22 6.43
CA PRO A 232 -4.88 -0.57 7.78
C PRO A 232 -5.54 0.59 8.54
N SER A 233 -5.01 1.81 8.42
CA SER A 233 -5.60 3.04 8.96
C SER A 233 -6.83 3.55 8.19
N GLY A 234 -7.32 2.77 7.22
CA GLY A 234 -8.42 3.09 6.29
C GLY A 234 -8.37 4.46 5.62
N THR A 235 -7.20 5.10 5.58
CA THR A 235 -7.02 6.45 5.02
C THR A 235 -6.58 6.36 3.55
N PHE A 236 -7.31 7.01 2.64
CA PHE A 236 -6.97 6.97 1.22
C PHE A 236 -5.56 7.51 0.92
N THR A 237 -4.79 6.74 0.14
CA THR A 237 -3.54 7.24 -0.45
C THR A 237 -3.51 6.95 -1.94
N THR A 238 -3.01 7.91 -2.73
CA THR A 238 -2.74 7.73 -4.17
C THR A 238 -1.82 6.53 -4.44
N SER A 239 -0.94 6.16 -3.50
CA SER A 239 -0.10 4.97 -3.62
C SER A 239 -0.90 3.66 -3.53
N SER A 240 -1.83 3.55 -2.57
CA SER A 240 -2.68 2.35 -2.42
C SER A 240 -3.74 2.26 -3.54
N ALA A 241 -4.26 3.38 -4.02
CA ALA A 241 -5.15 3.43 -5.18
C ALA A 241 -4.45 3.07 -6.50
N TYR A 242 -3.25 3.62 -6.77
CA TYR A 242 -2.45 3.25 -7.93
C TYR A 242 -2.13 1.74 -7.95
N LYS A 243 -1.69 1.21 -6.80
CA LYS A 243 -1.45 -0.25 -6.66
C LYS A 243 -2.71 -1.09 -6.91
N MET A 244 -3.88 -0.61 -6.47
CA MET A 244 -5.16 -1.28 -6.72
C MET A 244 -5.49 -1.32 -8.21
N LEU A 245 -5.40 -0.18 -8.92
CA LEU A 245 -5.66 -0.11 -10.35
C LEU A 245 -4.73 -1.02 -11.16
N VAL A 246 -3.42 -0.99 -10.88
CA VAL A 246 -2.46 -1.90 -11.52
C VAL A 246 -2.75 -3.37 -11.21
N SER A 247 -3.15 -3.71 -9.98
CA SER A 247 -3.48 -5.09 -9.64
C SER A 247 -4.74 -5.62 -10.32
N TYR A 248 -5.71 -4.75 -10.64
CA TYR A 248 -6.99 -5.12 -11.25
C TYR A 248 -6.81 -5.60 -12.70
N ASP A 249 -5.97 -4.90 -13.47
CA ASP A 249 -5.63 -5.27 -14.84
C ASP A 249 -4.74 -6.51 -14.91
N ILE A 250 -3.88 -6.72 -13.89
CA ILE A 250 -3.08 -7.94 -13.75
C ILE A 250 -3.98 -9.15 -13.45
N SER A 251 -5.03 -9.01 -12.65
CA SER A 251 -5.98 -10.12 -12.39
C SER A 251 -6.88 -10.47 -13.58
N ASN A 252 -7.03 -9.57 -14.56
CA ASN A 252 -7.81 -9.82 -15.78
C ASN A 252 -6.96 -10.45 -16.91
N ASN A 253 -5.64 -10.52 -16.75
CA ASN A 253 -4.70 -11.13 -17.70
C ASN A 253 -4.13 -12.44 -17.14
N ALA A 254 -3.71 -13.34 -18.03
CA ALA A 254 -3.14 -14.63 -17.62
C ALA A 254 -1.82 -14.46 -16.85
N GLY A 255 -1.84 -14.76 -15.55
CA GLY A 255 -0.68 -14.65 -14.67
C GLY A 255 0.36 -15.77 -14.85
N SER A 256 1.62 -15.48 -14.54
CA SER A 256 2.68 -16.49 -14.46
C SER A 256 2.40 -17.50 -13.34
N SER A 257 2.77 -18.77 -13.56
CA SER A 257 2.55 -19.88 -12.63
C SER A 257 3.37 -19.85 -11.34
N ASN A 258 4.36 -18.94 -11.21
CA ASN A 258 5.15 -18.78 -9.98
C ASN A 258 5.55 -17.31 -9.72
N PRO A 259 4.58 -16.45 -9.35
CA PRO A 259 4.83 -15.01 -9.20
C PRO A 259 5.69 -14.70 -7.97
N ASP A 260 5.52 -15.42 -6.86
CA ASP A 260 6.22 -15.13 -5.60
C ASP A 260 7.72 -15.39 -5.65
N SER A 261 8.18 -16.38 -6.43
CA SER A 261 9.62 -16.62 -6.61
C SER A 261 10.26 -15.50 -7.42
N GLN A 262 9.58 -15.01 -8.46
CA GLN A 262 10.02 -13.83 -9.22
C GLN A 262 10.02 -12.57 -8.32
N LYS A 263 9.00 -12.39 -7.46
CA LYS A 263 8.96 -11.28 -6.50
C LYS A 263 10.13 -11.29 -5.52
N LYS A 264 10.49 -12.45 -4.97
CA LYS A 264 11.66 -12.59 -4.08
C LYS A 264 12.97 -12.25 -4.83
N PHE A 265 13.13 -12.75 -6.05
CA PHE A 265 14.30 -12.49 -6.90
C PHE A 265 14.46 -11.00 -7.24
N TRP A 266 13.41 -10.33 -7.75
CA TRP A 266 13.52 -8.93 -8.13
C TRP A 266 13.66 -7.99 -6.93
N ASN A 267 12.98 -8.29 -5.82
CA ASN A 267 13.13 -7.50 -4.60
C ASN A 267 14.55 -7.56 -4.03
N SER A 268 15.25 -8.70 -4.11
CA SER A 268 16.65 -8.77 -3.64
C SER A 268 17.57 -7.86 -4.46
N ILE A 269 17.45 -7.87 -5.80
CA ILE A 269 18.20 -6.99 -6.73
C ILE A 269 17.95 -5.51 -6.39
N TRP A 270 16.70 -5.11 -6.18
CA TRP A 270 16.37 -3.72 -5.87
C TRP A 270 16.77 -3.28 -4.45
N GLN A 271 16.89 -4.23 -3.50
CA GLN A 271 17.31 -3.97 -2.12
C GLN A 271 18.84 -3.98 -1.91
N LEU A 272 19.63 -4.50 -2.86
CA LEU A 272 21.11 -4.48 -2.81
C LEU A 272 21.64 -3.09 -2.38
N ARG A 273 22.53 -3.05 -1.37
CA ARG A 273 23.14 -1.82 -0.83
C ARG A 273 24.24 -1.26 -1.74
N VAL A 274 23.91 -1.02 -3.00
CA VAL A 274 24.82 -0.54 -4.06
C VAL A 274 24.26 0.69 -4.76
N PRO A 275 25.10 1.54 -5.39
CA PRO A 275 24.64 2.67 -6.20
C PRO A 275 23.62 2.26 -7.27
N ASN A 276 22.61 3.11 -7.52
CA ASN A 276 21.51 2.81 -8.44
C ASN A 276 21.97 2.41 -9.86
N LYS A 277 23.13 2.90 -10.34
CA LYS A 277 23.71 2.49 -11.63
C LYS A 277 24.00 0.98 -11.70
N ILE A 278 24.40 0.36 -10.58
CA ILE A 278 24.70 -1.07 -10.49
C ILE A 278 23.39 -1.88 -10.47
N ARG A 279 22.38 -1.43 -9.71
CA ARG A 279 21.04 -2.06 -9.73
C ARG A 279 20.44 -2.07 -11.15
N HIS A 280 20.57 -0.97 -11.89
CA HIS A 280 20.12 -0.91 -13.29
C HIS A 280 20.97 -1.76 -14.24
N PHE A 281 22.28 -1.90 -14.01
CA PHE A 281 23.11 -2.82 -14.78
C PHE A 281 22.68 -4.29 -14.58
N VAL A 282 22.48 -4.72 -13.33
CA VAL A 282 21.96 -6.07 -13.01
C VAL A 282 20.55 -6.27 -13.57
N TRP A 283 19.67 -5.25 -13.49
CA TRP A 283 18.36 -5.31 -14.13
C TRP A 283 18.44 -5.48 -15.65
N ARG A 284 19.36 -4.78 -16.34
CA ARG A 284 19.60 -4.95 -17.79
C ARG A 284 20.18 -6.32 -18.10
N LEU A 285 21.07 -6.85 -17.26
CA LEU A 285 21.64 -8.18 -17.39
C LEU A 285 20.54 -9.25 -17.35
N CYS A 286 19.69 -9.22 -16.32
CA CYS A 286 18.61 -10.19 -16.12
C CYS A 286 17.50 -10.09 -17.19
N ASN A 287 17.28 -8.93 -17.82
CA ASN A 287 16.35 -8.75 -18.94
C ASN A 287 17.01 -8.95 -20.32
N ASN A 288 18.27 -9.40 -20.39
CA ASN A 288 19.06 -9.50 -21.62
C ASN A 288 19.05 -8.21 -22.47
N ALA A 289 19.09 -7.06 -21.78
CA ALA A 289 19.04 -5.70 -22.34
C ALA A 289 20.43 -5.01 -22.34
N LEU A 290 21.51 -5.79 -22.23
CA LEU A 290 22.88 -5.35 -22.49
C LEU A 290 23.19 -5.43 -23.99
N PRO A 291 24.02 -4.52 -24.54
CA PRO A 291 24.35 -4.47 -25.96
C PRO A 291 25.47 -5.46 -26.31
N THR A 292 25.32 -6.73 -25.93
CA THR A 292 26.29 -7.79 -26.23
C THR A 292 26.24 -8.15 -27.71
N LEU A 293 27.30 -8.76 -28.25
CA LEU A 293 27.36 -9.08 -29.68
C LEU A 293 26.21 -9.99 -30.15
N VAL A 294 25.72 -10.93 -29.32
CA VAL A 294 24.48 -11.69 -29.59
C VAL A 294 23.26 -10.77 -29.77
N ASN A 295 23.10 -9.78 -28.89
CA ASN A 295 21.96 -8.85 -28.90
C ASN A 295 22.06 -7.77 -29.98
N LEU A 296 23.27 -7.49 -30.48
CA LEU A 296 23.51 -6.61 -31.62
C LEU A 296 23.36 -7.36 -32.95
N HIS A 297 23.83 -8.61 -33.03
CA HIS A 297 23.66 -9.49 -34.19
C HIS A 297 22.18 -9.80 -34.45
N ARG A 298 21.40 -10.09 -33.39
CA ARG A 298 19.93 -10.25 -33.48
C ARG A 298 19.20 -8.99 -33.98
N ARG A 299 19.85 -7.82 -33.94
CA ARG A 299 19.32 -6.55 -34.47
C ARG A 299 19.98 -6.14 -35.80
N HIS A 300 20.73 -7.04 -36.42
CA HIS A 300 21.49 -6.82 -37.67
C HIS A 300 22.50 -5.65 -37.61
N ILE A 301 22.97 -5.29 -36.40
CA ILE A 301 23.93 -4.19 -36.18
C ILE A 301 25.39 -4.66 -36.37
N VAL A 302 25.67 -5.94 -36.14
CA VAL A 302 27.01 -6.55 -36.31
C VAL A 302 26.91 -7.88 -37.06
N PRO A 303 27.91 -8.25 -37.88
CA PRO A 303 27.85 -9.43 -38.76
C PRO A 303 28.16 -10.77 -38.06
N SER A 304 28.53 -10.77 -36.78
CA SER A 304 28.79 -11.98 -36.01
C SER A 304 28.50 -11.76 -34.51
N PRO A 305 27.96 -12.76 -33.79
CA PRO A 305 27.77 -12.72 -32.35
C PRO A 305 29.01 -13.15 -31.53
N SER A 306 30.08 -13.62 -32.16
CA SER A 306 31.25 -14.22 -31.47
C SER A 306 32.03 -13.21 -30.62
N CYS A 307 32.37 -13.60 -29.38
CA CYS A 307 33.07 -12.75 -28.42
C CYS A 307 34.45 -12.29 -28.93
N ALA A 308 34.64 -10.97 -29.00
CA ALA A 308 35.87 -10.32 -29.47
C ALA A 308 37.07 -10.39 -28.50
N GLN A 309 37.02 -11.25 -27.46
CA GLN A 309 38.13 -11.51 -26.54
C GLN A 309 38.49 -13.00 -26.43
N CYS A 310 37.50 -13.91 -26.43
CA CYS A 310 37.77 -15.35 -26.36
C CYS A 310 37.68 -16.07 -27.72
N HIS A 311 37.00 -15.46 -28.70
CA HIS A 311 36.69 -15.96 -30.06
C HIS A 311 35.94 -17.31 -30.16
N ASN A 312 35.90 -18.12 -29.09
CA ASN A 312 35.37 -19.48 -29.07
C ASN A 312 33.85 -19.57 -28.83
N PHE A 313 33.22 -18.52 -28.28
CA PHE A 313 31.80 -18.53 -27.90
C PHE A 313 31.08 -17.23 -28.31
N PRO A 314 29.75 -17.29 -28.56
CA PRO A 314 28.92 -16.09 -28.69
C PRO A 314 28.95 -15.24 -27.42
N GLU A 315 28.98 -13.92 -27.57
CA GLU A 315 28.88 -13.00 -26.45
C GLU A 315 27.41 -12.75 -26.09
N ASP A 316 26.85 -13.63 -25.26
CA ASP A 316 25.61 -13.37 -24.54
C ASP A 316 25.86 -12.62 -23.22
N SER A 317 24.77 -12.28 -22.53
CA SER A 317 24.77 -11.58 -21.24
C SER A 317 25.56 -12.30 -20.13
N LEU A 318 25.53 -13.63 -20.07
CA LEU A 318 26.27 -14.42 -19.08
C LEU A 318 27.75 -14.55 -19.48
N HIS A 319 28.04 -14.72 -20.77
CA HIS A 319 29.41 -14.77 -21.28
C HIS A 319 30.16 -13.46 -21.00
N ALA A 320 29.53 -12.31 -21.30
CA ALA A 320 30.12 -11.00 -21.12
C ALA A 320 30.48 -10.64 -19.66
N VAL A 321 29.80 -11.23 -18.67
CA VAL A 321 29.97 -10.88 -17.24
C VAL A 321 30.66 -11.97 -16.42
N CYS A 322 30.40 -13.25 -16.69
CA CYS A 322 30.81 -14.35 -15.81
C CYS A 322 31.78 -15.37 -16.44
N ILE A 323 31.77 -15.55 -17.76
CA ILE A 323 32.50 -16.65 -18.42
C ILE A 323 33.71 -16.15 -19.24
N CYS A 324 33.74 -14.88 -19.64
CA CYS A 324 34.94 -14.27 -20.20
C CYS A 324 36.07 -14.26 -19.15
N SER A 325 37.15 -15.01 -19.39
CA SER A 325 38.29 -15.16 -18.46
C SER A 325 38.88 -13.84 -17.95
N LYS A 326 38.82 -12.81 -18.79
CA LYS A 326 39.32 -11.46 -18.49
C LYS A 326 38.41 -10.64 -17.57
N ALA A 327 37.11 -10.95 -17.49
CA ALA A 327 36.24 -10.40 -16.46
C ALA A 327 36.55 -11.02 -15.08
N GLY A 328 36.85 -12.32 -15.06
CA GLY A 328 37.29 -13.03 -13.86
C GLY A 328 38.56 -12.45 -13.24
N SER A 329 39.58 -12.15 -14.06
CA SER A 329 40.83 -11.55 -13.57
C SER A 329 40.64 -10.19 -12.90
N TYR A 330 39.81 -9.30 -13.47
CA TYR A 330 39.52 -7.99 -12.84
C TYR A 330 38.70 -8.12 -11.55
N LEU A 331 37.82 -9.12 -11.43
CA LEU A 331 37.13 -9.41 -10.17
C LEU A 331 38.10 -9.92 -9.11
N GLN A 332 39.05 -10.78 -9.48
CA GLN A 332 40.07 -11.30 -8.57
C GLN A 332 41.01 -10.18 -8.07
N GLU A 333 41.47 -9.31 -8.97
CA GLU A 333 42.25 -8.10 -8.64
C GLU A 333 41.49 -7.19 -7.68
N PHE A 334 40.21 -6.90 -7.95
CA PHE A 334 39.37 -6.09 -7.07
C PHE A 334 39.18 -6.73 -5.68
N LEU A 335 38.93 -8.03 -5.61
CA LEU A 335 38.77 -8.74 -4.33
C LEU A 335 40.07 -8.74 -3.51
N GLN A 336 41.23 -8.92 -4.16
CA GLN A 336 42.54 -8.80 -3.51
C GLN A 336 42.76 -7.39 -2.94
N ALA A 337 42.33 -6.34 -3.66
CA ALA A 337 42.40 -4.95 -3.23
C ALA A 337 41.36 -4.53 -2.16
N GLN A 338 40.42 -5.40 -1.78
CA GLN A 338 39.38 -5.14 -0.77
C GLN A 338 39.59 -5.92 0.55
N THR A 339 40.76 -6.52 0.74
CA THR A 339 41.13 -7.27 1.96
C THR A 339 41.41 -6.35 3.16
N LYS A 340 40.36 -5.72 3.68
CA LYS A 340 40.38 -5.01 4.97
C LYS A 340 39.28 -5.56 5.87
N GLU A 341 39.64 -5.97 7.09
CA GLU A 341 38.77 -6.75 7.96
C GLU A 341 37.46 -6.01 8.29
N LEU A 342 36.33 -6.68 8.05
CA LEU A 342 35.01 -6.20 8.43
C LEU A 342 34.66 -6.71 9.83
N VAL A 343 34.79 -5.84 10.83
CA VAL A 343 34.27 -6.09 12.18
C VAL A 343 32.74 -6.29 12.08
N PRO A 344 32.17 -7.40 12.61
CA PRO A 344 30.73 -7.63 12.55
C PRO A 344 29.98 -6.58 13.39
N PRO A 345 28.81 -6.12 12.94
CA PRO A 345 28.01 -5.17 13.72
C PRO A 345 27.54 -5.82 15.03
N ARG A 346 27.55 -5.06 16.13
CA ARG A 346 26.91 -5.50 17.39
C ARG A 346 25.44 -5.87 17.12
N PRO A 347 24.91 -6.94 17.75
CA PRO A 347 23.47 -7.17 17.77
C PRO A 347 22.76 -5.98 18.43
N PRO A 348 21.49 -5.71 18.08
CA PRO A 348 20.68 -4.76 18.82
C PRO A 348 20.54 -5.20 20.29
N PRO A 349 20.34 -4.27 21.24
CA PRO A 349 20.11 -4.63 22.63
C PRO A 349 18.85 -5.50 22.76
N LEU A 350 18.91 -6.53 23.61
CA LEU A 350 17.75 -7.34 23.93
C LEU A 350 16.71 -6.47 24.64
N GLN A 351 15.52 -6.37 24.03
CA GLN A 351 14.42 -5.61 24.58
C GLN A 351 13.73 -6.47 25.65
N GLN A 352 14.22 -6.35 26.89
CA GLN A 352 13.58 -6.94 28.08
C GLN A 352 12.57 -5.96 28.66
N TRP A 353 11.49 -6.53 29.19
CA TRP A 353 10.40 -5.86 29.89
C TRP A 353 10.87 -5.12 31.15
N ARG A 354 10.11 -4.12 31.62
CA ARG A 354 10.47 -3.30 32.80
C ARG A 354 9.26 -2.78 33.59
N PRO A 355 9.37 -2.71 34.94
CA PRO A 355 8.35 -2.12 35.81
C PRO A 355 8.11 -0.62 35.54
N PRO A 356 6.89 -0.11 35.84
CA PRO A 356 6.62 1.32 35.96
C PRO A 356 7.14 1.90 37.27
N ASP A 357 7.07 3.23 37.38
CA ASP A 357 7.24 3.93 38.65
C ASP A 357 6.19 3.51 39.70
N PRO A 358 6.49 3.56 41.02
CA PRO A 358 5.60 3.08 42.10
C PRO A 358 4.22 3.75 42.25
N HIS A 359 3.85 4.67 41.34
CA HIS A 359 2.61 5.46 41.36
C HIS A 359 1.84 5.38 40.02
N CYS A 360 2.20 4.42 39.16
CA CYS A 360 1.57 4.16 37.87
C CYS A 360 1.36 2.65 37.68
N LEU A 361 0.22 2.25 37.12
CA LEU A 361 -0.04 0.87 36.69
C LEU A 361 0.09 0.77 35.17
N LYS A 362 0.62 -0.36 34.68
CA LYS A 362 0.74 -0.66 33.24
C LYS A 362 -0.33 -1.64 32.80
N ILE A 363 -1.11 -1.20 31.82
CA ILE A 363 -2.30 -1.88 31.30
C ILE A 363 -2.11 -2.23 29.83
N ASN A 364 -2.48 -3.46 29.49
CA ASN A 364 -2.20 -4.05 28.18
C ASN A 364 -3.36 -5.02 27.81
N PHE A 365 -3.53 -5.39 26.53
CA PHE A 365 -4.81 -5.89 25.97
C PHE A 365 -4.79 -6.68 24.59
N ASP A 366 -4.80 -8.03 24.57
CA ASP A 366 -4.47 -8.94 23.43
C ASP A 366 -5.64 -9.79 22.92
N ALA A 367 -5.49 -10.38 21.74
CA ALA A 367 -6.21 -11.57 21.31
C ALA A 367 -5.50 -12.51 20.34
N ALA A 368 -5.95 -13.76 20.42
CA ALA A 368 -5.67 -14.81 19.46
C ALA A 368 -6.93 -15.11 18.62
N VAL A 369 -6.77 -15.19 17.29
CA VAL A 369 -7.84 -15.56 16.35
C VAL A 369 -7.71 -17.03 15.94
N PHE A 370 -8.69 -17.85 16.33
CA PHE A 370 -8.67 -19.30 16.17
C PHE A 370 -9.34 -19.73 14.85
N ARG A 371 -8.62 -19.58 13.73
CA ARG A 371 -9.10 -19.80 12.34
C ARG A 371 -9.76 -21.16 12.01
N ARG A 372 -9.77 -22.15 12.92
CA ARG A 372 -10.45 -23.45 12.74
C ARG A 372 -11.82 -23.53 13.42
N SER A 373 -12.18 -22.54 14.24
CA SER A 373 -13.42 -22.53 15.03
C SER A 373 -14.13 -21.17 15.04
N SER A 374 -13.65 -20.20 14.24
CA SER A 374 -14.13 -18.81 14.18
C SER A 374 -14.25 -18.09 15.54
N LEU A 375 -13.50 -18.54 16.54
CA LEU A 375 -13.42 -17.90 17.85
C LEU A 375 -12.28 -16.86 17.88
N ALA A 376 -12.46 -15.82 18.69
CA ALA A 376 -11.39 -14.93 19.15
C ALA A 376 -11.33 -15.00 20.68
N GLY A 377 -10.13 -14.96 21.24
CA GLY A 377 -9.90 -15.05 22.69
C GLY A 377 -9.14 -13.83 23.19
N ILE A 378 -9.68 -13.13 24.20
CA ILE A 378 -9.12 -11.89 24.75
C ILE A 378 -8.22 -12.19 25.95
N GLY A 379 -7.09 -11.49 26.05
CA GLY A 379 -6.39 -11.27 27.31
C GLY A 379 -6.46 -9.79 27.70
N VAL A 380 -6.69 -9.49 28.98
CA VAL A 380 -6.46 -8.16 29.56
C VAL A 380 -5.64 -8.35 30.82
N VAL A 381 -4.63 -7.50 31.01
CA VAL A 381 -3.74 -7.57 32.18
C VAL A 381 -3.56 -6.18 32.74
N VAL A 382 -4.04 -6.01 33.97
CA VAL A 382 -3.77 -4.85 34.82
C VAL A 382 -2.82 -5.30 35.91
N ARG A 383 -1.59 -4.80 35.88
CA ARG A 383 -0.59 -4.94 36.94
C ARG A 383 0.52 -3.92 36.62
N ASN A 384 1.75 -4.33 36.80
CA ASN A 384 2.81 -4.08 35.85
C ASN A 384 2.66 -5.12 34.70
N CYS A 385 2.08 -4.74 33.55
CA CYS A 385 1.91 -5.39 32.19
C CYS A 385 1.64 -6.93 32.06
N VAL A 386 1.34 -7.57 30.90
CA VAL A 386 1.36 -7.23 29.44
C VAL A 386 0.31 -8.05 28.63
N VAL A 387 -0.12 -7.58 27.44
CA VAL A 387 -1.03 -8.16 26.39
C VAL A 387 -1.15 -7.20 25.11
N GLU A 388 -1.19 -7.66 23.83
CA GLU A 388 -1.75 -7.00 22.58
C GLU A 388 -1.72 -8.02 21.39
N ASP A 389 -2.73 -8.30 20.54
CA ASP A 389 -3.74 -7.46 19.84
C ASP A 389 -5.20 -7.99 19.93
N LEU A 390 -6.10 -7.32 20.67
CA LEU A 390 -7.52 -7.17 20.27
C LEU A 390 -7.88 -5.69 20.19
N GLU A 391 -6.96 -4.93 19.62
CA GLU A 391 -6.33 -3.85 20.36
C GLU A 391 -7.32 -2.85 20.91
N ALA A 392 -8.13 -2.27 20.04
CA ALA A 392 -9.02 -1.20 20.43
C ALA A 392 -10.12 -1.70 21.40
N LEU A 393 -10.65 -2.91 21.23
CA LEU A 393 -11.69 -3.42 22.15
C LEU A 393 -11.11 -3.80 23.51
N ALA A 394 -9.94 -4.44 23.54
CA ALA A 394 -9.36 -4.83 24.80
C ALA A 394 -8.72 -3.63 25.53
N CYS A 395 -8.22 -2.61 24.81
CA CYS A 395 -7.86 -1.31 25.38
C CYS A 395 -9.09 -0.62 25.98
N LEU A 396 -10.20 -0.58 25.23
CA LEU A 396 -11.47 -0.05 25.71
C LEU A 396 -11.95 -0.78 26.97
N LYS A 397 -11.87 -2.12 26.98
CA LYS A 397 -12.26 -2.94 28.14
C LYS A 397 -11.32 -2.73 29.33
N ALA A 398 -10.03 -2.57 29.11
CA ALA A 398 -9.08 -2.30 30.17
C ALA A 398 -9.19 -0.87 30.72
N ALA A 399 -9.56 0.11 29.88
CA ALA A 399 -9.92 1.46 30.32
C ALA A 399 -11.24 1.49 31.10
N GLN A 400 -12.28 0.76 30.66
CA GLN A 400 -13.53 0.56 31.41
C GLN A 400 -13.24 -0.06 32.78
N PHE A 401 -12.51 -1.17 32.80
CA PHE A 401 -12.16 -1.89 34.03
C PHE A 401 -11.26 -1.06 34.98
N ALA A 402 -10.34 -0.25 34.46
CA ALA A 402 -9.54 0.67 35.28
C ALA A 402 -10.41 1.73 35.96
N LEU A 403 -11.45 2.25 35.29
CA LEU A 403 -12.41 3.19 35.86
C LEU A 403 -13.34 2.50 36.88
N GLU A 404 -13.79 1.28 36.61
CA GLU A 404 -14.55 0.44 37.57
C GLU A 404 -13.75 0.15 38.85
N LEU A 405 -12.43 -0.01 38.73
CA LEU A 405 -11.50 -0.17 39.86
C LEU A 405 -11.05 1.18 40.50
N GLY A 406 -11.55 2.33 40.02
CA GLY A 406 -11.20 3.65 40.55
C GLY A 406 -9.76 4.11 40.28
N ILE A 407 -9.06 3.47 39.35
CA ILE A 407 -7.66 3.77 39.01
C ILE A 407 -7.62 5.04 38.16
N THR A 408 -6.92 6.08 38.62
CA THR A 408 -6.89 7.40 37.97
C THR A 408 -5.56 7.76 37.31
N ARG A 409 -4.52 6.91 37.40
CA ARG A 409 -3.19 7.14 36.80
C ARG A 409 -2.68 5.86 36.14
N VAL A 410 -2.59 5.86 34.81
CA VAL A 410 -2.44 4.65 33.99
C VAL A 410 -1.42 4.86 32.88
N VAL A 411 -0.65 3.83 32.55
CA VAL A 411 0.10 3.73 31.30
C VAL A 411 -0.45 2.56 30.50
N PHE A 412 -0.90 2.80 29.27
CA PHE A 412 -1.28 1.75 28.34
C PHE A 412 -0.06 1.38 27.47
N GLU A 413 0.15 0.08 27.23
CA GLU A 413 1.29 -0.46 26.48
C GLU A 413 0.86 -1.59 25.52
N GLY A 414 1.54 -1.75 24.39
CA GLY A 414 1.06 -2.60 23.30
C GLY A 414 2.04 -2.95 22.16
N ASP A 415 1.78 -3.99 21.37
CA ASP A 415 2.65 -4.47 20.28
C ASP A 415 2.11 -4.41 18.82
N SER A 416 0.98 -3.73 18.53
CA SER A 416 0.82 -3.05 17.24
C SER A 416 0.99 -1.53 17.32
N ALA A 417 2.02 -1.10 16.58
CA ALA A 417 2.26 0.28 16.25
C ALA A 417 1.14 0.92 15.39
N VAL A 418 0.08 0.19 14.99
CA VAL A 418 -1.05 0.78 14.25
C VAL A 418 -2.00 1.47 15.23
N VAL A 419 -2.42 0.80 16.31
CA VAL A 419 -3.35 1.39 17.29
C VAL A 419 -2.65 2.41 18.17
N ILE A 420 -1.44 2.12 18.69
CA ILE A 420 -0.68 3.07 19.50
C ILE A 420 -0.44 4.40 18.75
N ASN A 421 0.02 4.37 17.49
CA ASN A 421 0.17 5.60 16.70
C ASN A 421 -1.18 6.25 16.36
N ALA A 422 -2.24 5.48 16.12
CA ALA A 422 -3.56 6.02 15.82
C ALA A 422 -4.18 6.76 17.03
N LEU A 423 -3.94 6.29 18.25
CA LEU A 423 -4.31 6.96 19.50
C LEU A 423 -3.50 8.24 19.67
N LEU A 424 -2.16 8.15 19.68
CA LEU A 424 -1.23 9.28 19.90
C LEU A 424 -1.36 10.41 18.86
N GLN A 425 -1.53 10.08 17.58
CA GLN A 425 -1.46 11.07 16.48
C GLN A 425 -2.83 11.60 16.02
N GLY A 426 -3.93 11.21 16.69
CA GLY A 426 -5.30 11.55 16.25
C GLY A 426 -5.80 10.81 14.98
N ALA A 427 -4.89 10.33 14.14
CA ALA A 427 -5.13 9.86 12.77
C ALA A 427 -6.00 8.59 12.61
N GLY A 428 -6.40 7.93 13.71
CA GLY A 428 -7.17 6.68 13.69
C GLY A 428 -8.60 6.72 13.13
N ALA A 429 -9.18 7.90 12.89
CA ALA A 429 -10.62 8.06 12.62
C ALA A 429 -11.15 7.26 11.41
N PHE A 430 -10.31 6.97 10.40
CA PHE A 430 -10.72 6.20 9.22
C PHE A 430 -10.40 4.71 9.29
N ALA A 431 -9.84 4.19 10.39
CA ALA A 431 -9.70 2.74 10.56
C ALA A 431 -11.07 2.06 10.74
N SER A 432 -11.18 0.77 10.45
CA SER A 432 -12.40 -0.01 10.73
C SER A 432 -12.75 -0.10 12.22
N PHE A 433 -11.75 0.08 13.07
CA PHE A 433 -11.85 0.21 14.53
C PHE A 433 -11.85 1.68 15.01
N GLY A 434 -11.99 2.66 14.10
CA GLY A 434 -11.88 4.09 14.41
C GLY A 434 -12.89 4.58 15.45
N ASN A 435 -14.14 4.08 15.40
CA ASN A 435 -15.16 4.34 16.42
C ASN A 435 -14.70 3.93 17.83
N ILE A 436 -13.98 2.81 17.95
CA ILE A 436 -13.46 2.27 19.21
C ILE A 436 -12.28 3.11 19.72
N LEU A 437 -11.41 3.60 18.82
CA LEU A 437 -10.34 4.53 19.20
C LEU A 437 -10.90 5.86 19.73
N ASP A 438 -11.96 6.35 19.10
CA ASP A 438 -12.66 7.55 19.55
C ASP A 438 -13.35 7.31 20.92
N ASP A 439 -13.81 6.08 21.21
CA ASP A 439 -14.34 5.69 22.54
C ASP A 439 -13.22 5.63 23.60
N ILE A 440 -12.07 5.01 23.30
CA ILE A 440 -10.89 4.96 24.20
C ILE A 440 -10.45 6.38 24.58
N ARG A 441 -10.37 7.29 23.61
CA ARG A 441 -9.98 8.70 23.86
C ARG A 441 -10.93 9.42 24.79
N VAL A 442 -12.24 9.16 24.71
CA VAL A 442 -13.23 9.75 25.63
C VAL A 442 -13.07 9.16 27.03
N LEU A 443 -12.87 7.84 27.17
CA LEU A 443 -12.55 7.26 28.49
C LEU A 443 -11.21 7.78 29.03
N SER A 444 -10.24 8.06 28.15
CA SER A 444 -8.92 8.57 28.51
C SER A 444 -8.98 9.93 29.24
N THR A 445 -10.01 10.74 29.01
CA THR A 445 -10.16 12.03 29.71
C THR A 445 -10.56 11.90 31.18
N ALA A 446 -10.94 10.70 31.65
CA ALA A 446 -11.28 10.46 33.04
C ALA A 446 -10.06 10.12 33.94
N PHE A 447 -8.88 9.89 33.36
CA PHE A 447 -7.64 9.68 34.10
C PHE A 447 -6.89 11.01 34.32
N GLN A 448 -6.23 11.14 35.47
CA GLN A 448 -5.34 12.26 35.80
C GLN A 448 -4.01 12.21 35.04
N LEU A 449 -3.58 11.01 34.62
CA LEU A 449 -2.41 10.78 33.78
C LEU A 449 -2.66 9.53 32.93
N VAL A 450 -2.40 9.65 31.62
CA VAL A 450 -2.55 8.58 30.64
C VAL A 450 -1.46 8.69 29.56
N ASP A 451 -0.70 7.59 29.38
CA ASP A 451 0.31 7.44 28.31
C ASP A 451 0.00 6.19 27.46
N PHE A 452 0.45 6.17 26.20
CA PHE A 452 0.31 5.03 25.27
C PHE A 452 1.67 4.68 24.65
N THR A 453 2.14 3.44 24.81
CA THR A 453 3.52 3.07 24.45
C THR A 453 3.61 1.77 23.65
N PHE A 454 4.46 1.74 22.62
CA PHE A 454 4.72 0.54 21.84
C PHE A 454 5.86 -0.31 22.44
N VAL A 455 5.64 -1.63 22.57
CA VAL A 455 6.58 -2.65 23.04
C VAL A 455 6.71 -3.79 22.01
N SER A 456 7.80 -4.53 22.07
CA SER A 456 8.02 -5.72 21.22
C SER A 456 7.35 -6.96 21.81
N ARG A 457 6.85 -7.90 20.98
CA ARG A 457 6.14 -9.11 21.41
C ARG A 457 6.84 -9.98 22.48
N CYS A 458 8.17 -9.97 22.56
CA CYS A 458 8.90 -10.66 23.64
C CYS A 458 8.68 -10.02 25.03
N CYS A 459 8.43 -8.71 25.07
CA CYS A 459 7.93 -8.01 26.25
C CYS A 459 6.43 -8.20 26.44
N ASN A 460 5.74 -8.94 25.55
CA ASN A 460 4.29 -9.12 25.48
C ASN A 460 3.95 -10.63 25.51
N SER A 461 4.42 -11.33 26.56
CA SER A 461 4.41 -12.80 26.61
C SER A 461 3.26 -13.43 27.43
N VAL A 462 2.93 -12.85 28.59
CA VAL A 462 1.89 -13.36 29.50
C VAL A 462 0.50 -13.21 28.91
N ALA A 463 0.11 -11.97 28.64
CA ALA A 463 -0.20 -11.49 27.30
C ALA A 463 -0.96 -12.44 26.35
N ASP A 464 -0.50 -12.47 25.10
CA ASP A 464 -0.47 -13.53 24.11
C ASP A 464 -0.87 -14.93 24.61
N THR A 465 -0.42 -15.35 25.80
CA THR A 465 -0.81 -16.65 26.39
C THR A 465 -2.22 -16.65 27.00
N LEU A 466 -2.62 -15.62 27.75
CA LEU A 466 -4.01 -15.44 28.23
C LEU A 466 -4.99 -15.39 27.05
N ALA A 467 -4.67 -14.59 26.03
CA ALA A 467 -5.43 -14.53 24.78
C ALA A 467 -5.57 -15.90 24.09
N LYS A 468 -4.48 -16.69 24.02
CA LYS A 468 -4.49 -18.06 23.47
C LYS A 468 -5.27 -19.06 24.33
N ASN A 469 -5.41 -18.81 25.62
CA ASN A 469 -6.06 -19.73 26.57
C ASN A 469 -7.54 -19.43 26.77
N ALA A 470 -8.01 -18.22 26.44
CA ALA A 470 -9.43 -17.85 26.46
C ALA A 470 -10.36 -18.82 25.66
N LYS A 471 -9.84 -19.52 24.62
CA LYS A 471 -10.56 -20.60 23.90
C LYS A 471 -11.04 -21.78 24.77
N ILE A 472 -10.50 -21.91 25.99
CA ILE A 472 -10.77 -23.02 26.93
C ILE A 472 -11.96 -22.66 27.84
N PHE A 473 -12.30 -21.38 27.96
CA PHE A 473 -13.29 -20.85 28.88
C PHE A 473 -14.52 -20.31 28.14
N VAL A 474 -15.64 -20.22 28.85
CA VAL A 474 -16.88 -19.61 28.34
C VAL A 474 -17.15 -18.33 29.14
N GLY A 475 -17.36 -17.23 28.43
CA GLY A 475 -17.56 -15.90 29.03
C GLY A 475 -16.28 -15.25 29.56
N ALA A 476 -16.42 -14.06 30.13
CA ALA A 476 -15.32 -13.34 30.75
C ALA A 476 -14.89 -14.01 32.07
N GLN A 477 -13.58 -14.06 32.31
CA GLN A 477 -12.97 -14.57 33.54
C GLN A 477 -12.03 -13.49 34.07
N VAL A 478 -12.07 -13.21 35.37
CA VAL A 478 -11.33 -12.11 36.02
C VAL A 478 -10.70 -12.62 37.30
N TRP A 479 -9.40 -12.33 37.48
CA TRP A 479 -8.64 -12.68 38.66
C TRP A 479 -7.95 -11.42 39.20
N LEU A 480 -8.16 -11.11 40.49
CA LEU A 480 -7.69 -9.86 41.12
C LEU A 480 -6.48 -10.06 42.03
N HIS A 481 -6.29 -11.26 42.60
CA HIS A 481 -5.23 -11.56 43.57
C HIS A 481 -4.45 -12.85 43.25
N ASP A 482 -5.01 -13.72 42.42
CA ASP A 482 -4.41 -14.98 41.96
C ASP A 482 -4.07 -14.91 40.46
N VAL A 483 -3.21 -15.83 40.00
CA VAL A 483 -2.88 -16.01 38.58
C VAL A 483 -3.17 -17.47 38.20
N PRO A 484 -3.82 -17.74 37.04
CA PRO A 484 -4.00 -19.12 36.55
C PRO A 484 -2.67 -19.89 36.51
N ALA A 485 -2.69 -21.16 36.92
CA ALA A 485 -1.48 -21.96 37.15
C ALA A 485 -0.62 -22.19 35.89
N ASP A 486 -1.25 -22.14 34.72
CA ASP A 486 -0.65 -22.15 33.38
C ASP A 486 0.00 -20.81 32.97
N ILE A 487 -0.40 -19.71 33.61
CA ILE A 487 0.05 -18.33 33.33
C ILE A 487 1.09 -17.85 34.35
N ALA A 488 1.03 -18.32 35.60
CA ALA A 488 1.95 -17.94 36.67
C ALA A 488 3.46 -18.11 36.33
N PRO A 489 3.91 -19.18 35.61
CA PRO A 489 5.31 -19.33 35.21
C PRO A 489 5.81 -18.26 34.21
N LEU A 490 4.91 -17.54 33.55
CA LEU A 490 5.25 -16.41 32.67
C LEU A 490 5.32 -15.10 33.47
N VAL A 491 4.38 -14.85 34.39
CA VAL A 491 4.44 -13.71 35.31
C VAL A 491 5.75 -13.70 36.10
N LEU A 492 6.18 -14.86 36.60
CA LEU A 492 7.42 -15.00 37.36
C LEU A 492 8.70 -14.79 36.53
N ARG A 493 8.64 -14.84 35.20
CA ARG A 493 9.79 -14.55 34.32
C ARG A 493 10.00 -13.07 34.06
N ASP A 494 8.94 -12.27 34.09
CA ASP A 494 9.04 -10.83 33.86
C ASP A 494 9.56 -10.09 35.13
N VAL A 495 9.51 -10.73 36.30
CA VAL A 495 9.93 -10.18 37.61
C VAL A 495 11.46 -10.29 37.87
N HIS A 496 12.23 -10.88 36.96
CA HIS A 496 13.67 -11.18 37.13
C HIS A 496 14.57 -10.66 35.98
#